data_AF-A0A1B3W8U1-F1
#
_entry.id   AF-A0A1B3W8U1-F1
#
_cell.length_a   1.000
_cell.length_b   1.000
_cell.length_c   1.000
_cell.angle_alpha   90.00
_cell.angle_beta   90.00
_cell.angle_gamma   90.00
#
_symmetry.space_group_name_H-M   'P 1'
#
loop_
_entity.id
_entity.type
_entity.pdbx_description
1 polymer ?
#
loop_
_entity_poly.entity_id
_entity_poly.type
_entity_poly.pdbx_seq_one_letter_code
_entity_poly.pdbx_strand_id
1 'polypeptide(L)'
;MVRSLQLVTFFLALAATTPSIAAERCAVLFETSEGKIEHQTLPLLSVAGLASEQAFVLPVDAPPEVRSIQCGREAIVPGINDHKPLQAGYPLSIVAAGRVGVLEAINGQLRFRMLEGEMTEVESELVQQAINAAQERFDKQPAVSP
;
A
#
# COMPACT_ATOMS: atom_id res chain seq x y z
N MET A 1 -28.17 64.46 -8.32
CA MET A 1 -26.90 63.84 -8.74
C MET A 1 -26.39 62.96 -7.61
N VAL A 2 -26.58 61.64 -7.67
CA VAL A 2 -26.02 60.69 -6.71
C VAL A 2 -25.37 59.57 -7.52
N ARG A 3 -24.06 59.41 -7.36
CA ARG A 3 -23.21 58.46 -8.09
C ARG A 3 -23.39 57.05 -7.54
N SER A 4 -23.77 56.11 -8.40
CA SER A 4 -23.70 54.67 -8.13
C SER A 4 -22.24 54.22 -8.05
N LEU A 5 -21.90 53.50 -6.97
CA LEU A 5 -20.62 52.80 -6.81
C LEU A 5 -20.88 51.30 -6.99
N GLN A 6 -20.45 50.73 -8.12
CA GLN A 6 -20.46 49.28 -8.32
C GLN A 6 -19.22 48.68 -7.64
N LEU A 7 -19.42 47.83 -6.63
CA LEU A 7 -18.39 46.92 -6.15
C LEU A 7 -18.32 45.72 -7.09
N VAL A 8 -17.17 45.55 -7.74
CA VAL A 8 -16.82 44.33 -8.48
C VAL A 8 -16.10 43.40 -7.51
N THR A 9 -16.77 42.34 -7.06
CA THR A 9 -16.17 41.30 -6.22
C THR A 9 -15.45 40.29 -7.10
N PHE A 10 -14.12 40.31 -7.07
CA PHE A 10 -13.27 39.28 -7.67
C PHE A 10 -13.35 38.00 -6.82
N PHE A 11 -13.97 36.95 -7.35
CA PHE A 11 -13.84 35.60 -6.80
C PHE A 11 -12.51 34.99 -7.27
N LEU A 12 -11.53 34.90 -6.37
CA LEU A 12 -10.36 34.05 -6.55
C LEU A 12 -10.81 32.58 -6.39
N ALA A 13 -10.84 31.82 -7.49
CA ALA A 13 -10.98 30.38 -7.43
C ALA A 13 -9.66 29.76 -6.95
N LEU A 14 -9.62 29.24 -5.72
CA LEU A 14 -8.54 28.36 -5.28
C LEU A 14 -8.65 27.06 -6.09
N ALA A 15 -7.68 26.83 -6.98
CA ALA A 15 -7.48 25.52 -7.58
C ALA A 15 -7.04 24.55 -6.49
N ALA A 16 -7.94 23.63 -6.11
CA ALA A 16 -7.58 22.50 -5.27
C ALA A 16 -6.67 21.57 -6.07
N THR A 17 -5.37 21.58 -5.78
CA THR A 17 -4.45 20.54 -6.23
C THR A 17 -4.81 19.26 -5.51
N THR A 18 -5.53 18.36 -6.17
CA THR A 18 -5.67 16.98 -5.72
C THR A 18 -4.27 16.37 -5.65
N PRO A 19 -3.83 15.85 -4.48
CA PRO A 19 -2.57 15.15 -4.39
C PRO A 19 -2.62 13.98 -5.38
N SER A 20 -1.67 13.96 -6.32
CA SER A 20 -1.44 12.80 -7.17
C SER A 20 -1.10 11.66 -6.21
N ILE A 21 -1.94 10.63 -6.16
CA ILE A 21 -1.54 9.34 -5.59
C ILE A 21 -0.29 8.97 -6.38
N ALA A 22 0.88 9.07 -5.74
CA ALA A 22 2.13 8.60 -6.34
C ALA A 22 1.85 7.17 -6.83
N ALA A 23 2.07 6.94 -8.13
CA ALA A 23 1.62 5.75 -8.82
C ALA A 23 2.30 4.51 -8.24
N GLU A 24 1.68 3.94 -7.20
CA GLU A 24 2.02 2.61 -6.71
C GLU A 24 1.91 1.66 -7.89
N ARG A 25 2.94 0.85 -8.08
CA ARG A 25 2.93 -0.24 -9.07
C ARG A 25 3.10 -1.53 -8.31
N CYS A 26 2.07 -2.36 -8.32
CA CYS A 26 2.12 -3.66 -7.69
C CYS A 26 2.25 -4.79 -8.70
N ALA A 27 2.82 -5.86 -8.21
CA ALA A 27 3.04 -7.11 -8.89
C ALA A 27 2.78 -8.25 -7.93
N VAL A 28 2.70 -9.45 -8.48
CA VAL A 28 2.69 -10.69 -7.71
C VAL A 28 3.98 -11.45 -7.95
N LEU A 29 4.46 -12.12 -6.90
CA LEU A 29 5.43 -13.19 -7.01
C LEU A 29 4.66 -14.50 -6.95
N PHE A 30 4.86 -15.36 -7.92
CA PHE A 30 4.14 -16.62 -8.06
C PHE A 30 5.10 -17.75 -8.40
N GLU A 31 4.71 -18.96 -8.02
CA GLU A 31 5.50 -20.16 -8.30
C GLU A 31 5.00 -20.82 -9.59
N THR A 32 5.90 -21.05 -10.54
CA THR A 32 5.55 -21.79 -11.76
C THR A 32 5.44 -23.29 -11.47
N SER A 33 4.88 -24.06 -12.41
CA SER A 33 4.81 -25.53 -12.30
C SER A 33 6.19 -26.21 -12.21
N GLU A 34 7.27 -25.49 -12.51
CA GLU A 34 8.65 -25.95 -12.37
C GLU A 34 9.28 -25.59 -11.02
N GLY A 35 8.52 -24.97 -10.10
CA GLY A 35 9.00 -24.54 -8.79
C GLY A 35 9.84 -23.25 -8.81
N LYS A 36 9.82 -22.50 -9.92
CA LYS A 36 10.53 -21.21 -10.03
C LYS A 36 9.65 -20.07 -9.53
N ILE A 37 10.23 -19.12 -8.82
CA ILE A 37 9.54 -17.87 -8.48
C ILE A 37 9.68 -16.90 -9.65
N GLU A 38 8.54 -16.50 -10.21
CA GLU A 38 8.43 -15.47 -11.23
C GLU A 38 7.68 -14.25 -10.71
N HIS A 39 7.76 -13.16 -11.46
CA HIS A 39 7.20 -11.87 -11.11
C HIS A 39 6.34 -11.33 -12.26
N GLN A 40 5.09 -10.97 -11.97
CA GLN A 40 4.18 -10.38 -12.95
C GLN A 40 3.57 -9.08 -12.41
N THR A 41 3.84 -7.98 -13.11
CA THR A 41 3.18 -6.69 -12.85
C THR A 41 1.71 -6.78 -13.23
N LEU A 42 0.82 -6.35 -12.33
CA LEU A 42 -0.62 -6.30 -12.57
C LEU A 42 -1.06 -4.83 -12.56
N PRO A 43 -1.33 -4.21 -13.73
CA PRO A 43 -1.54 -2.75 -13.82
C PRO A 43 -2.71 -2.22 -12.98
N LEU A 44 -3.70 -3.06 -12.68
CA LEU A 44 -4.86 -2.70 -11.88
C LEU A 44 -4.70 -3.04 -10.38
N LEU A 45 -3.61 -3.72 -10.01
CA LEU A 45 -3.32 -4.03 -8.62
C LEU A 45 -2.77 -2.79 -7.91
N SER A 46 -3.50 -2.33 -6.91
CA SER A 46 -3.03 -1.34 -5.95
C SER A 46 -3.47 -1.75 -4.54
N VAL A 47 -2.53 -1.70 -3.60
CA VAL A 47 -2.79 -1.90 -2.17
C VAL A 47 -3.06 -0.55 -1.51
N ALA A 48 -2.24 0.46 -1.80
CA ALA A 48 -2.39 1.79 -1.23
C ALA A 48 -3.73 2.44 -1.61
N GLY A 49 -4.20 2.21 -2.84
CA GLY A 49 -5.43 2.80 -3.40
C GLY A 49 -6.74 2.12 -2.97
N LEU A 50 -6.71 1.07 -2.14
CA LEU A 50 -7.93 0.41 -1.68
C LEU A 50 -8.78 1.33 -0.79
N ALA A 51 -10.09 1.31 -0.98
CA ALA A 51 -11.01 1.96 -0.05
C ALA A 51 -10.99 1.28 1.32
N SER A 52 -11.30 2.01 2.39
CA SER A 52 -11.15 1.51 3.77
C SER A 52 -11.92 0.21 4.03
N GLU A 53 -13.14 0.11 3.51
CA GLU A 53 -14.07 -1.02 3.61
C GLU A 53 -13.80 -2.15 2.62
N GLN A 54 -12.99 -1.91 1.59
CA GLN A 54 -12.67 -2.89 0.56
C GLN A 54 -11.64 -3.91 1.09
N ALA A 55 -11.97 -5.20 1.02
CA ALA A 55 -11.00 -6.27 1.26
C ALA A 55 -10.01 -6.40 0.09
N PHE A 56 -8.79 -6.88 0.37
CA PHE A 56 -7.85 -7.22 -0.69
C PHE A 56 -8.33 -8.49 -1.41
N VAL A 57 -8.35 -8.45 -2.74
CA VAL A 57 -8.63 -9.61 -3.59
C VAL A 57 -7.65 -9.53 -4.76
N LEU A 58 -7.08 -10.67 -5.14
CA LEU A 58 -6.25 -10.74 -6.35
C LEU A 58 -7.09 -10.41 -7.59
N PRO A 59 -6.55 -9.62 -8.54
CA PRO A 59 -7.15 -9.43 -9.85
C PRO A 59 -7.36 -10.76 -10.58
N VAL A 60 -8.36 -10.82 -11.46
CA VAL A 60 -8.72 -12.04 -12.20
C VAL A 60 -7.63 -12.55 -13.14
N ASP A 61 -6.70 -11.67 -13.52
CA ASP A 61 -5.55 -11.95 -14.38
C ASP A 61 -4.28 -12.30 -13.58
N ALA A 62 -4.39 -12.44 -12.25
CA ALA A 62 -3.29 -12.95 -11.44
C ALA A 62 -3.03 -14.43 -11.78
N PRO A 63 -1.76 -14.84 -11.93
CA PRO A 63 -1.39 -16.24 -12.13
C PRO A 63 -1.81 -17.11 -10.93
N PRO A 64 -1.92 -18.44 -11.11
CA PRO A 64 -2.10 -19.35 -9.98
C PRO A 64 -0.86 -19.35 -9.08
N GLU A 65 -1.00 -19.91 -7.86
CA GLU A 65 0.12 -20.08 -6.91
C GLU A 65 0.86 -18.78 -6.53
N VAL A 66 0.13 -17.66 -6.38
CA VAL A 66 0.69 -16.42 -5.84
C VAL A 66 1.21 -16.65 -4.42
N ARG A 67 2.47 -16.28 -4.19
CA ARG A 67 3.17 -16.42 -2.90
C ARG A 67 3.25 -15.10 -2.16
N SER A 68 3.34 -13.96 -2.85
CA SER A 68 3.39 -12.64 -2.22
C SER A 68 3.00 -11.52 -3.17
N ILE A 69 2.68 -10.36 -2.59
CA ILE A 69 2.48 -9.10 -3.31
C ILE A 69 3.76 -8.28 -3.19
N GLN A 70 4.17 -7.61 -4.26
CA GLN A 70 5.26 -6.65 -4.24
C GLN A 70 4.79 -5.32 -4.82
N CYS A 71 4.98 -4.22 -4.09
CA CYS A 71 4.60 -2.89 -4.53
C CYS A 71 5.79 -1.94 -4.51
N GLY A 72 6.05 -1.30 -5.65
CA GLY A 72 7.02 -0.21 -5.77
C GLY A 72 6.45 1.10 -5.22
N ARG A 73 7.20 1.77 -4.35
CA ARG A 73 6.81 3.00 -3.65
C ARG A 73 7.96 3.99 -3.49
N GLU A 74 7.64 5.20 -3.08
CA GLU A 74 8.63 6.24 -2.77
C GLU A 74 9.34 6.02 -1.43
N ALA A 75 8.68 5.36 -0.47
CA ALA A 75 9.20 5.08 0.86
C ALA A 75 8.92 3.64 1.30
N ILE A 76 9.75 3.15 2.23
CA ILE A 76 9.67 1.77 2.76
C ILE A 76 8.59 1.59 3.83
N VAL A 77 8.00 2.69 4.29
CA VAL A 77 7.02 2.74 5.38
C VAL A 77 5.70 2.13 4.92
N PRO A 78 5.15 1.12 5.65
CA PRO A 78 3.83 0.59 5.35
C PRO A 78 2.73 1.65 5.36
N GLY A 79 1.83 1.56 4.38
CA GLY A 79 0.65 2.38 4.25
C GLY A 79 -0.54 1.85 5.06
N ILE A 80 -1.61 2.64 5.12
CA ILE A 80 -2.80 2.33 5.93
C ILE A 80 -3.47 1.00 5.53
N ASN A 81 -3.41 0.64 4.25
CA ASN A 81 -4.07 -0.54 3.67
C ASN A 81 -3.18 -1.78 3.57
N ASP A 82 -1.92 -1.71 4.01
CA ASP A 82 -0.93 -2.76 3.77
C ASP A 82 -1.15 -4.03 4.58
N HIS A 83 -2.01 -3.96 5.59
CA HIS A 83 -2.46 -5.13 6.34
C HIS A 83 -3.42 -6.02 5.51
N LYS A 84 -4.07 -5.48 4.48
CA LYS A 84 -5.13 -6.19 3.75
C LYS A 84 -4.63 -7.38 2.93
N PRO A 85 -3.51 -7.30 2.19
CA PRO A 85 -2.92 -8.49 1.56
C PRO A 85 -2.62 -9.60 2.59
N LEU A 86 -2.14 -9.23 3.78
CA LEU A 86 -1.81 -10.20 4.83
C LEU A 86 -3.06 -10.92 5.35
N GLN A 87 -4.19 -10.22 5.45
CA GLN A 87 -5.48 -10.82 5.83
C GLN A 87 -5.96 -11.83 4.77
N ALA A 88 -5.60 -11.61 3.51
CA ALA A 88 -5.85 -12.53 2.41
C ALA A 88 -4.77 -13.63 2.28
N GLY A 89 -3.81 -13.69 3.22
CA GLY A 89 -2.76 -14.72 3.25
C GLY A 89 -1.51 -14.40 2.42
N TYR A 90 -1.36 -13.17 1.91
CA TYR A 90 -0.22 -12.78 1.09
C TYR A 90 0.70 -11.80 1.82
N PRO A 91 1.97 -12.16 2.11
CA PRO A 91 2.98 -11.19 2.53
C PRO A 91 3.12 -10.04 1.52
N LEU A 92 3.48 -8.86 2.00
CA LEU A 92 3.66 -7.66 1.18
C LEU A 92 5.11 -7.20 1.23
N SER A 93 5.77 -7.20 0.07
CA SER A 93 7.07 -6.56 -0.11
C SER A 93 6.90 -5.13 -0.63
N ILE A 94 7.56 -4.17 0.01
CA ILE A 94 7.63 -2.78 -0.43
C ILE A 94 9.03 -2.54 -1.00
N VAL A 95 9.10 -2.05 -2.23
CA VAL A 95 10.35 -1.71 -2.91
C VAL A 95 10.45 -0.20 -3.03
N ALA A 96 11.50 0.40 -2.45
CA ALA A 96 11.70 1.84 -2.50
C ALA A 96 13.19 2.18 -2.65
N ALA A 97 13.55 2.87 -3.75
CA ALA A 97 14.91 3.31 -4.05
C ALA A 97 15.97 2.20 -3.93
N GLY A 98 15.69 1.00 -4.48
CA GLY A 98 16.59 -0.15 -4.44
C GLY A 98 16.63 -0.90 -3.10
N ARG A 99 15.84 -0.47 -2.11
CA ARG A 99 15.65 -1.19 -0.84
C ARG A 99 14.39 -2.02 -0.89
N VAL A 100 14.38 -3.12 -0.14
CA VAL A 100 13.25 -4.04 -0.06
C VAL A 100 12.95 -4.34 1.40
N GLY A 101 11.72 -4.08 1.82
CA GLY A 101 11.20 -4.45 3.13
C GLY A 101 9.98 -5.33 2.95
N VAL A 102 9.77 -6.28 3.86
CA VAL A 102 8.63 -7.20 3.83
C VAL A 102 7.82 -7.04 5.09
N LEU A 103 6.51 -6.87 4.90
CA LEU A 103 5.48 -6.95 5.91
C LEU A 103 4.86 -8.36 5.85
N GLU A 104 4.81 -9.03 6.99
CA GLU A 104 4.32 -10.40 7.12
C GLU A 104 3.50 -10.55 8.40
N ALA A 105 2.53 -11.48 8.40
CA ALA A 105 1.81 -11.88 9.59
C ALA A 105 2.33 -13.24 10.06
N ILE A 106 2.93 -13.29 11.26
CA ILE A 106 3.47 -14.51 11.87
C ILE A 106 2.71 -14.76 13.17
N ASN A 107 1.98 -15.87 13.25
CA ASN A 107 1.15 -16.21 14.41
C ASN A 107 0.18 -15.07 14.81
N GLY A 108 -0.39 -14.39 13.82
CA GLY A 108 -1.31 -13.26 14.01
C GLY A 108 -0.64 -11.92 14.32
N GLN A 109 0.68 -11.87 14.44
CA GLN A 109 1.43 -10.63 14.70
C GLN A 109 2.06 -10.09 13.42
N LEU A 110 1.86 -8.81 13.17
CA LEU A 110 2.48 -8.12 12.05
C LEU A 110 3.94 -7.81 12.35
N ARG A 111 4.81 -8.15 11.40
CA ARG A 111 6.24 -7.85 11.47
C ARG A 111 6.71 -7.24 10.16
N PHE A 112 7.51 -6.19 10.27
CA PHE A 112 8.25 -5.63 9.15
C PHE A 112 9.74 -5.94 9.32
N ARG A 113 10.40 -6.33 8.25
CA ARG A 113 11.86 -6.49 8.23
C ARG A 113 12.43 -6.09 6.88
N MET A 114 13.66 -5.60 6.89
CA MET A 114 14.41 -5.36 5.66
C MET A 114 14.93 -6.68 5.09
N LEU A 115 14.76 -6.85 3.78
CA LEU A 115 15.42 -7.89 2.98
C LEU A 115 16.67 -7.34 2.31
N GLU A 116 16.61 -6.09 1.86
CA GLU A 116 17.71 -5.40 1.18
C GLU A 116 17.77 -3.93 1.61
N GLY A 117 18.98 -3.46 1.93
CA GLY A 117 19.23 -2.14 2.48
C GLY A 117 18.85 -2.02 3.96
N GLU A 118 18.89 -0.79 4.46
CA GLU A 118 18.64 -0.47 5.86
C GLU A 118 17.62 0.67 5.98
N MET A 119 16.93 0.70 7.12
CA MET A 119 16.10 1.84 7.51
C MET A 119 16.96 2.85 8.25
N THR A 120 16.70 4.12 8.03
CA THR A 120 17.16 5.17 8.96
C THR A 120 16.43 5.04 10.31
N GLU A 121 16.94 5.68 11.35
CA GLU A 121 16.29 5.73 12.67
C GLU A 121 14.85 6.28 12.57
N VAL A 122 14.69 7.39 11.85
CA VAL A 122 13.37 8.01 11.60
C VAL A 122 12.43 7.05 10.85
N GLU A 123 12.92 6.36 9.82
CA GLU A 123 12.10 5.37 9.12
C GLU A 123 11.71 4.19 10.00
N SER A 124 12.61 3.73 10.88
CA SER A 124 12.34 2.65 11.82
C SER A 124 11.20 3.03 12.79
N GLU A 125 11.22 4.25 13.32
CA GLU A 125 10.15 4.77 14.17
C GLU A 125 8.81 4.85 13.41
N LEU A 126 8.82 5.37 12.19
CA LEU A 126 7.63 5.48 11.35
C LEU A 126 7.07 4.11 10.98
N VAL A 127 7.93 3.15 10.66
CA VAL A 127 7.56 1.75 10.38
C VAL A 127 6.94 1.12 11.63
N GLN A 128 7.51 1.32 12.81
CA GLN A 128 6.95 0.77 14.04
C GLN A 128 5.57 1.37 14.35
N GLN A 129 5.39 2.68 14.15
CA GLN A 129 4.08 3.33 14.29
C GLN A 129 3.06 2.76 13.28
N ALA A 130 3.48 2.56 12.03
CA ALA A 130 2.64 1.99 10.98
C ALA A 130 2.23 0.55 11.30
N ILE A 131 3.15 -0.29 11.78
CA ILE A 131 2.86 -1.67 12.21
C ILE A 131 1.85 -1.68 13.35
N ASN A 132 2.06 -0.84 14.39
CA ASN A 132 1.15 -0.80 15.53
C ASN A 132 -0.28 -0.43 15.08
N ALA A 133 -0.40 0.62 14.25
CA ALA A 133 -1.69 1.02 13.71
C ALA A 133 -2.31 -0.04 12.78
N ALA A 134 -1.48 -0.77 12.03
CA ALA A 134 -1.93 -1.86 11.18
C ALA A 134 -2.41 -3.07 12.00
N GLN A 135 -1.73 -3.41 13.10
CA GLN A 135 -2.11 -4.51 14.00
C GLN A 135 -3.52 -4.31 14.55
N GLU A 136 -3.84 -3.10 15.01
CA GLU A 136 -5.18 -2.78 15.52
C GLU A 136 -6.31 -2.99 14.48
N ARG A 137 -5.99 -2.86 13.19
CA ARG A 137 -6.95 -3.11 12.10
C ARG A 137 -6.99 -4.57 11.72
N PHE A 138 -5.83 -5.22 11.68
CA PHE A 138 -5.68 -6.64 11.39
C PHE A 138 -6.48 -7.50 12.35
N ASP A 139 -6.45 -7.18 13.65
CA ASP A 139 -7.15 -7.93 14.72
C ASP A 139 -8.69 -7.81 14.65
N LYS A 140 -9.22 -6.77 14.00
CA LYS A 140 -10.66 -6.49 13.96
C LYS A 140 -11.41 -7.26 12.89
N GLN A 141 -10.70 -7.98 12.02
CA GLN A 141 -11.30 -8.69 10.89
C GLN A 141 -11.07 -10.19 11.07
N PRO A 142 -12.12 -11.02 11.05
CA PRO A 142 -11.96 -12.46 11.16
C PRO A 142 -11.09 -12.94 10.00
N ALA A 143 -10.10 -13.80 10.30
CA ALA A 143 -9.25 -14.41 9.30
C ALA A 143 -10.12 -15.05 8.21
N VAL A 144 -9.96 -14.60 6.97
CA VAL A 144 -10.61 -15.25 5.82
C VAL A 144 -9.79 -16.51 5.56
N SER A 145 -10.35 -17.68 5.87
CA SER A 145 -9.74 -18.94 5.45
C SER A 145 -9.68 -18.97 3.92
N PRO A 146 -8.52 -19.31 3.33
CA PRO A 146 -8.39 -19.47 1.88
C PRO A 146 -9.30 -20.59 1.36
#